data_AF-A0A2N0NNU8-F1
#
_entry.id   AF-A0A2N0NNU8-F1
#
_cell.length_a   1.000
_cell.length_b   1.000
_cell.length_c   1.000
_cell.angle_alpha   90.00
_cell.angle_beta   90.00
_cell.angle_gamma   90.00
#
_symmetry.space_group_name_H-M   'P 1'
#
loop_
_entity.id
_entity.type
_entity.pdbx_description
1 polymer ?
#
loop_
_entity_poly.entity_id
_entity_poly.type
_entity_poly.pdbx_seq_one_letter_code
_entity_poly.pdbx_strand_id
1 'polypeptide(L)'
;RWILLDGIRTLPYGHWRIGLYKRLVASGISPEEAEERAMKKHTKMVDHKDIELAQFKVIKTALRKGRKYDNLAKNYGDYLKKLRAEKDPNNYIKTLAVKMFPKEEAYTERLENYRKRYEDNDLYSSLEVLYKLYYLIAREENRERSDDEIEQMFKAMAI
;
A
#
# COMPACT_ATOMS: atom_id res chain seq x y z
N ARG A 1 15.55 8.33 25.81
CA ARG A 1 15.26 7.03 25.16
C ARG A 1 13.99 6.49 25.81
N TRP A 2 12.99 6.08 25.03
CA TRP A 2 11.77 5.47 25.59
C TRP A 2 11.90 3.95 25.53
N ILE A 3 11.60 3.28 26.63
CA ILE A 3 11.62 1.82 26.77
C ILE A 3 10.18 1.36 26.70
N LEU A 4 9.91 0.39 25.85
CA LEU A 4 8.59 -0.22 25.68
C LEU A 4 8.27 -1.08 26.91
N LEU A 5 7.00 -1.45 27.09
CA LEU A 5 6.53 -2.23 28.24
C LEU A 5 7.20 -3.62 28.33
N ASP A 6 7.73 -4.13 27.23
CA ASP A 6 8.54 -5.37 27.21
C ASP A 6 9.95 -5.23 27.80
N GLY A 7 10.41 -4.01 28.09
CA GLY A 7 11.73 -3.74 28.65
C GLY A 7 12.92 -3.96 27.71
N ILE A 8 12.69 -4.46 26.50
CA ILE A 8 13.73 -4.89 25.54
C ILE A 8 13.88 -3.87 24.42
N ARG A 9 12.75 -3.48 23.81
CA ARG A 9 12.76 -2.61 22.64
C ARG A 9 12.77 -1.14 23.09
N THR A 10 13.48 -0.31 22.33
CA THR A 10 13.61 1.12 22.67
C THR A 10 13.46 2.02 21.46
N LEU A 11 12.80 3.16 21.64
CA LEU A 11 12.71 4.20 20.62
C LEU A 11 13.58 5.43 20.98
N PRO A 12 14.18 6.10 19.97
CA PRO A 12 14.90 7.34 20.17
C PRO A 12 13.96 8.43 20.70
N TYR A 13 14.53 9.37 21.45
CA TYR A 13 13.76 10.49 21.99
C TYR A 13 13.20 11.33 20.84
N GLY A 14 11.92 11.74 20.95
CA GLY A 14 11.23 12.49 19.88
C GLY A 14 10.62 11.64 18.76
N HIS A 15 10.68 10.31 18.84
CA HIS A 15 10.00 9.45 17.86
C HIS A 15 8.49 9.71 17.85
N TRP A 16 7.89 9.92 16.66
CA TRP A 16 6.48 10.34 16.52
C TRP A 16 5.47 9.42 17.22
N ARG A 17 5.78 8.11 17.31
CA ARG A 17 4.99 7.11 18.05
C ARG A 17 4.86 7.43 19.54
N ILE A 18 5.88 8.04 20.15
CA ILE A 18 5.85 8.47 21.56
C ILE A 18 4.78 9.56 21.75
N GLY A 19 4.64 10.47 20.78
CA GLY A 19 3.60 11.50 20.80
C GLY A 19 2.18 10.93 20.60
N LEU A 20 2.03 9.86 19.83
CA LEU A 20 0.76 9.15 19.68
C LEU A 20 0.39 8.41 20.98
N TYR A 21 1.32 7.64 21.55
CA TYR A 21 1.14 6.95 22.83
C TYR A 21 0.62 7.89 23.93
N LYS A 22 1.30 9.04 24.13
CA LYS A 22 0.89 10.03 25.15
C LYS A 22 -0.53 10.55 24.96
N ARG A 23 -0.97 10.75 23.71
CA ARG A 23 -2.34 11.19 23.40
C ARG A 23 -3.38 10.10 23.71
N LEU A 24 -3.06 8.84 23.41
CA LEU A 24 -3.94 7.70 23.68
C LEU A 24 -4.12 7.49 25.20
N VAL A 25 -3.03 7.53 25.97
CA VAL A 25 -3.09 7.45 27.43
C VAL A 25 -3.88 8.63 28.01
N ALA A 26 -3.66 9.84 27.51
CA ALA A 26 -4.42 11.02 27.94
C ALA A 26 -5.93 10.92 27.61
N SER A 27 -6.31 10.12 26.61
CA SER A 27 -7.70 9.82 26.28
C SER A 27 -8.33 8.68 27.11
N GLY A 28 -7.60 8.13 28.10
CA GLY A 28 -8.09 7.08 29.00
C GLY A 28 -7.84 5.64 28.52
N ILE A 29 -7.04 5.44 27.47
CA ILE A 29 -6.64 4.09 27.01
C ILE A 29 -5.53 3.56 27.92
N SER A 30 -5.55 2.25 28.23
CA SER A 30 -4.52 1.64 29.07
C SER A 30 -3.11 1.78 28.45
N PRO A 31 -2.04 1.83 29.26
CA PRO A 31 -0.68 1.91 28.75
C PRO A 31 -0.34 0.79 27.75
N GLU A 32 -0.81 -0.42 27.98
CA GLU A 32 -0.57 -1.60 27.13
C GLU A 32 -1.22 -1.41 25.76
N GLU A 33 -2.51 -1.06 25.74
CA GLU A 33 -3.26 -0.87 24.50
C GLU A 33 -2.82 0.39 23.75
N ALA A 34 -2.43 1.45 24.47
CA ALA A 34 -1.87 2.66 23.88
C ALA A 34 -0.51 2.39 23.23
N GLU A 35 0.35 1.58 23.87
CA GLU A 35 1.63 1.16 23.30
C GLU A 35 1.40 0.30 22.06
N GLU A 36 0.52 -0.69 22.13
CA GLU A 36 0.18 -1.53 20.99
C GLU A 36 -0.32 -0.69 19.80
N ARG A 37 -1.28 0.22 20.03
CA ARG A 37 -1.83 1.11 18.98
C ARG A 37 -0.79 2.08 18.44
N ALA A 38 0.11 2.60 19.27
CA ALA A 38 1.18 3.50 18.83
C ALA A 38 2.28 2.77 18.05
N MET A 39 2.49 1.49 18.36
CA MET A 39 3.50 0.64 17.74
C MET A 39 2.98 -0.08 16.49
N LYS A 40 1.65 -0.26 16.41
CA LYS A 40 0.95 -0.78 15.24
C LYS A 40 1.34 0.11 14.05
N LYS A 41 1.97 -0.51 13.06
CA LYS A 41 2.29 0.17 11.81
C LYS A 41 0.95 0.64 11.23
N HIS A 42 0.74 1.95 11.16
CA HIS A 42 -0.25 2.52 10.25
C HIS A 42 0.24 2.24 8.83
N THR A 43 0.10 0.99 8.37
CA THR A 43 -0.04 0.72 6.96
C THR A 43 -1.41 1.28 6.61
N LYS A 44 -1.45 2.55 6.18
CA LYS A 44 -2.62 3.06 5.46
C LYS A 44 -2.87 2.02 4.37
N MET A 45 -4.01 1.32 4.45
CA MET A 45 -4.40 0.39 3.39
C MET A 45 -4.46 1.18 2.10
N VAL A 46 -3.78 0.69 1.07
CA VAL A 46 -3.80 1.31 -0.24
C VAL A 46 -5.22 1.21 -0.78
N ASP A 47 -5.82 2.36 -1.12
CA ASP A 47 -7.16 2.42 -1.69
C ASP A 47 -7.12 2.77 -3.19
N HIS A 48 -8.28 2.78 -3.84
CA HIS A 48 -8.37 3.12 -5.27
C HIS A 48 -7.92 4.54 -5.58
N LYS A 49 -8.01 5.49 -4.64
CA LYS A 49 -7.58 6.87 -4.87
C LYS A 49 -6.06 6.95 -4.94
N ASP A 50 -5.36 6.16 -4.14
CA ASP A 50 -3.90 6.03 -4.22
C ASP A 50 -3.47 5.49 -5.61
N ILE A 51 -4.20 4.48 -6.13
CA ILE A 51 -3.98 3.92 -7.47
C ILE A 51 -4.31 4.94 -8.57
N GLU A 52 -5.45 5.63 -8.48
CA GLU A 52 -5.84 6.67 -9.44
C GLU A 52 -4.79 7.78 -9.53
N LEU A 53 -4.30 8.25 -8.38
CA LEU A 53 -3.28 9.28 -8.32
C LEU A 53 -1.97 8.82 -8.97
N ALA A 54 -1.57 7.56 -8.72
CA ALA A 54 -0.38 6.99 -9.33
C ALA A 54 -0.53 6.81 -10.85
N GLN A 55 -1.68 6.33 -11.34
CA GLN A 55 -1.97 6.25 -12.78
C GLN A 55 -1.95 7.64 -13.42
N PHE A 56 -2.56 8.64 -12.78
CA PHE A 56 -2.53 10.02 -13.26
C PHE A 56 -1.09 10.56 -13.37
N LYS A 57 -0.22 10.23 -12.40
CA LYS A 57 1.20 10.61 -12.44
C LYS A 57 1.91 9.97 -13.64
N VAL A 58 1.67 8.69 -13.92
CA VAL A 58 2.21 8.00 -15.11
C VAL A 58 1.79 8.70 -16.40
N ILE A 59 0.49 9.01 -16.55
CA ILE A 59 -0.06 9.72 -17.72
C ILE A 59 0.63 11.08 -17.88
N LYS A 60 0.70 11.87 -16.80
CA LYS A 60 1.31 13.20 -16.80
C LYS A 60 2.79 13.15 -17.18
N THR A 61 3.54 12.18 -16.65
CA THR A 61 4.96 11.99 -16.99
C THR A 61 5.12 11.56 -18.44
N ALA A 62 4.32 10.61 -18.93
CA ALA A 62 4.36 10.16 -20.31
C ALA A 62 4.12 11.33 -21.30
N LEU A 63 3.07 12.14 -21.07
CA LEU A 63 2.76 13.29 -21.93
C LEU A 63 3.88 14.35 -21.93
N ARG A 64 4.55 14.58 -20.80
CA ARG A 64 5.69 15.51 -20.70
C ARG A 64 6.89 15.08 -21.53
N LYS A 65 7.07 13.77 -21.72
CA LYS A 65 8.19 13.20 -22.49
C LYS A 65 7.90 13.16 -24.00
N GLY A 66 6.73 13.63 -24.42
CA GLY A 66 6.36 13.82 -25.82
C GLY A 66 5.83 12.56 -26.52
N ARG A 67 5.66 12.67 -27.84
CA ARG A 67 4.86 11.74 -28.66
C ARG A 67 5.30 10.27 -28.58
N LYS A 68 6.56 9.99 -28.26
CA LYS A 68 7.10 8.64 -28.05
C LYS A 68 6.27 7.83 -27.04
N TYR A 69 5.65 8.49 -26.06
CA TYR A 69 4.89 7.84 -24.98
C TYR A 69 3.38 8.10 -25.04
N ASP A 70 2.83 8.63 -26.14
CA ASP A 70 1.39 8.91 -26.27
C ASP A 70 0.54 7.64 -26.12
N ASN A 71 1.01 6.51 -26.67
CA ASN A 71 0.34 5.22 -26.52
C ASN A 71 0.30 4.76 -25.05
N LEU A 72 1.34 5.06 -24.27
CA LEU A 72 1.38 4.75 -22.84
C LEU A 72 0.36 5.61 -22.09
N ALA A 73 0.35 6.91 -22.36
CA ALA A 73 -0.60 7.85 -21.78
C ALA A 73 -2.05 7.45 -22.09
N LYS A 74 -2.33 7.01 -23.33
CA LYS A 74 -3.64 6.52 -23.75
C LYS A 74 -4.05 5.25 -22.98
N ASN A 75 -3.17 4.25 -22.90
CA ASN A 75 -3.45 3.00 -22.19
C ASN A 75 -3.78 3.24 -20.70
N TYR A 76 -2.96 4.04 -20.01
CA TYR A 76 -3.24 4.39 -18.61
C TYR A 76 -4.46 5.29 -18.45
N GLY A 77 -4.77 6.13 -19.44
CA GLY A 77 -6.03 6.88 -19.49
C GLY A 77 -7.24 5.96 -19.56
N ASP A 78 -7.17 4.89 -20.33
CA ASP A 78 -8.24 3.89 -20.43
C ASP A 78 -8.36 3.05 -19.14
N TYR A 79 -7.24 2.70 -18.51
CA TYR A 79 -7.25 2.06 -17.18
C TYR A 79 -7.89 2.94 -16.11
N LEU A 80 -7.59 4.24 -16.11
CA LEU A 80 -8.15 5.19 -15.17
C LEU A 80 -9.67 5.37 -15.39
N LYS A 81 -10.11 5.46 -16.64
CA LYS A 81 -11.55 5.50 -16.98
C LYS A 81 -12.26 4.25 -16.50
N LYS A 82 -11.67 3.07 -16.73
CA LYS A 82 -12.24 1.80 -16.28
C LYS A 82 -12.37 1.76 -14.77
N LEU A 83 -11.30 2.08 -14.03
CA LEU A 83 -11.31 2.13 -12.56
C LEU A 83 -12.43 3.03 -12.01
N ARG A 84 -12.62 4.22 -12.60
CA ARG A 84 -13.67 5.17 -12.19
C ARG A 84 -15.10 4.72 -12.52
N ALA A 85 -15.25 3.82 -13.48
CA ALA A 85 -16.55 3.28 -13.88
C ALA A 85 -16.98 2.07 -13.03
N GLU A 86 -16.06 1.50 -12.23
CA GLU A 86 -16.36 0.33 -11.40
C GLU A 86 -17.31 0.69 -10.25
N LYS A 87 -18.29 -0.18 -10.00
CA LYS A 87 -19.25 -0.03 -8.89
C LYS A 87 -18.55 -0.15 -7.53
N ASP A 88 -17.51 -0.98 -7.45
CA ASP A 88 -16.63 -1.12 -6.29
C ASP A 88 -15.17 -1.04 -6.74
N PRO A 89 -14.60 0.19 -6.83
CA PRO A 89 -13.23 0.40 -7.27
C PRO A 89 -12.19 -0.27 -6.37
N ASN A 90 -12.47 -0.40 -5.07
CA ASN A 90 -11.54 -1.01 -4.12
C ASN A 90 -11.48 -2.52 -4.30
N ASN A 91 -12.62 -3.20 -4.47
CA ASN A 91 -12.61 -4.62 -4.77
C ASN A 91 -12.00 -4.91 -6.15
N TYR A 92 -12.26 -4.04 -7.12
CA TYR A 92 -11.67 -4.13 -8.46
C TYR A 92 -10.13 -4.08 -8.43
N ILE A 93 -9.53 -3.10 -7.75
CA ILE A 93 -8.05 -3.02 -7.66
C ILE A 93 -7.45 -4.20 -6.91
N LYS A 94 -8.13 -4.75 -5.90
CA LYS A 94 -7.68 -5.95 -5.17
C LYS A 94 -7.61 -7.15 -6.09
N THR A 95 -8.71 -7.40 -6.81
CA THR A 95 -8.78 -8.48 -7.81
C THR A 95 -7.70 -8.33 -8.88
N LEU A 96 -7.49 -7.11 -9.38
CA LEU A 96 -6.43 -6.82 -10.33
C LEU A 96 -5.03 -7.06 -9.76
N ALA A 97 -4.78 -6.59 -8.53
CA ALA A 97 -3.49 -6.71 -7.85
C ALA A 97 -3.09 -8.17 -7.67
N VAL A 98 -3.98 -8.99 -7.13
CA VAL A 98 -3.76 -10.43 -6.91
C VAL A 98 -3.52 -11.15 -8.24
N LYS A 99 -4.28 -10.80 -9.29
CA LYS A 99 -4.06 -11.36 -10.63
C LYS A 99 -2.71 -10.97 -11.23
N MET A 100 -2.24 -9.74 -10.99
CA MET A 100 -0.95 -9.26 -11.48
C MET A 100 0.23 -9.84 -10.70
N PHE A 101 0.07 -10.02 -9.40
CA PHE A 101 1.13 -10.43 -8.48
C PHE A 101 0.66 -11.58 -7.58
N PRO A 102 0.47 -12.79 -8.16
CA PRO A 102 0.09 -13.97 -7.38
C PRO A 102 1.22 -14.44 -6.46
N LYS A 103 2.47 -14.07 -6.77
CA LYS A 103 3.68 -14.37 -5.99
C LYS A 103 4.60 -13.15 -5.97
N GLU A 104 5.50 -13.12 -5.00
CA GLU A 104 6.40 -11.97 -4.79
C GLU A 104 7.37 -11.76 -5.97
N GLU A 105 7.86 -12.84 -6.60
CA GLU A 105 8.82 -12.77 -7.71
C GLU A 105 8.27 -12.04 -8.93
N ALA A 106 6.94 -12.11 -9.14
CA ALA A 106 6.26 -11.46 -10.27
C ALA A 106 6.38 -9.93 -10.22
N TYR A 107 6.52 -9.35 -9.03
CA TYR A 107 6.72 -7.91 -8.88
C TYR A 107 8.10 -7.47 -9.39
N THR A 108 9.15 -8.17 -8.96
CA THR A 108 10.53 -7.86 -9.35
C THR A 108 10.74 -8.04 -10.86
N GLU A 109 10.27 -9.15 -11.43
CA GLU A 109 10.36 -9.41 -12.87
C GLU A 109 9.67 -8.30 -13.69
N ARG A 110 8.50 -7.85 -13.23
CA ARG A 110 7.76 -6.79 -13.90
C ARG A 110 8.48 -5.44 -13.87
N LEU A 111 9.10 -5.08 -12.75
CA LEU A 111 9.91 -3.85 -12.67
C LEU A 111 11.15 -3.93 -13.55
N GLU A 112 11.85 -5.05 -13.60
CA GLU A 112 12.99 -5.23 -14.50
C GLU A 112 12.60 -5.07 -15.97
N ASN A 113 11.45 -5.62 -16.36
CA ASN A 113 10.90 -5.46 -17.71
C ASN A 113 10.60 -3.99 -18.03
N TYR A 114 10.04 -3.23 -17.10
CA TYR A 114 9.81 -1.80 -17.30
C TYR A 114 11.10 -0.99 -17.36
N ARG A 115 12.10 -1.34 -16.53
CA ARG A 115 13.42 -0.70 -16.55
C ARG A 115 14.13 -0.91 -17.89
N LYS A 116 14.03 -2.11 -18.49
CA LYS A 116 14.58 -2.40 -19.82
C LYS A 116 13.81 -1.68 -20.94
N ARG A 117 12.49 -1.59 -20.82
CA ARG A 117 11.61 -1.01 -21.85
C ARG A 117 11.64 0.53 -21.89
N TYR A 118 11.87 1.16 -20.75
CA TYR A 118 11.84 2.60 -20.59
C TYR A 118 13.18 3.11 -20.08
N GLU A 119 13.98 3.65 -21.00
CA GLU A 119 15.27 4.29 -20.69
C GLU A 119 15.13 5.55 -19.81
N ASP A 120 13.94 6.16 -19.78
CA ASP A 120 13.67 7.38 -19.03
C ASP A 120 13.40 7.09 -17.55
N ASN A 121 14.28 7.61 -16.68
CA ASN A 121 14.20 7.41 -15.24
C ASN A 121 12.92 7.99 -14.61
N ASP A 122 12.40 9.13 -15.06
CA ASP A 122 11.21 9.73 -14.45
C ASP A 122 9.97 8.89 -14.73
N LEU A 123 9.87 8.39 -15.97
CA LEU A 123 8.78 7.52 -16.37
C LEU A 123 8.86 6.19 -15.62
N TYR A 124 10.05 5.58 -15.56
CA TYR A 124 10.28 4.37 -14.78
C TYR A 124 9.90 4.57 -13.31
N SER A 125 10.35 5.64 -12.65
CA SER A 125 9.99 5.92 -11.25
C SER A 125 8.48 6.11 -11.05
N SER A 126 7.77 6.69 -12.02
CA SER A 126 6.30 6.80 -11.92
C SER A 126 5.60 5.43 -12.00
N LEU A 127 6.11 4.53 -12.85
CA LEU A 127 5.61 3.16 -12.97
C LEU A 127 5.96 2.34 -11.73
N GLU A 128 7.17 2.47 -11.20
CA GLU A 128 7.62 1.81 -9.98
C GLU A 128 6.69 2.13 -8.81
N VAL A 129 6.34 3.41 -8.61
CA VAL A 129 5.40 3.81 -7.57
C VAL A 129 4.03 3.14 -7.76
N LEU A 130 3.49 3.16 -8.98
CA LEU A 130 2.19 2.54 -9.27
C LEU A 130 2.20 1.02 -8.99
N TYR A 131 3.21 0.32 -9.49
CA TYR A 131 3.27 -1.13 -9.33
C TYR A 131 3.62 -1.56 -7.91
N LYS A 132 4.35 -0.73 -7.15
CA LYS A 132 4.55 -0.94 -5.72
C LYS A 132 3.23 -0.88 -4.96
N LEU A 133 2.32 0.03 -5.32
CA LEU A 133 0.99 0.09 -4.71
C LEU A 133 0.18 -1.18 -4.99
N TYR A 134 0.16 -1.65 -6.24
CA TYR A 134 -0.49 -2.91 -6.58
C TYR A 134 0.13 -4.11 -5.86
N TYR A 135 1.46 -4.19 -5.75
CA TYR A 135 2.12 -5.26 -5.00
C TYR A 135 1.78 -5.22 -3.51
N LEU A 136 1.71 -4.03 -2.89
CA LEU A 136 1.29 -3.90 -1.50
C LEU A 136 -0.15 -4.40 -1.28
N ILE A 137 -1.06 -4.09 -2.20
CA ILE A 137 -2.43 -4.64 -2.17
C ILE A 137 -2.39 -6.16 -2.28
N ALA A 138 -1.70 -6.71 -3.29
CA ALA A 138 -1.66 -8.15 -3.52
C ALA A 138 -1.07 -8.91 -2.33
N ARG A 139 0.02 -8.39 -1.75
CA ARG A 139 0.65 -9.00 -0.57
C ARG A 139 -0.26 -8.97 0.65
N GLU A 140 -1.00 -7.90 0.85
CA GLU A 140 -1.97 -7.78 1.94
C GLU A 140 -3.14 -8.75 1.74
N GLU A 141 -3.66 -8.90 0.51
CA GLU A 141 -4.76 -9.83 0.22
C GLU A 141 -4.33 -11.30 0.27
N ASN A 142 -3.08 -11.59 -0.09
CA ASN A 142 -2.52 -12.95 -0.06
C ASN A 142 -1.89 -13.31 1.30
N ARG A 143 -1.95 -12.42 2.31
CA ARG A 143 -1.36 -12.72 3.62
C ARG A 143 -2.17 -13.78 4.35
N GLU A 144 -1.48 -14.63 5.08
CA GLU A 144 -2.13 -15.50 6.06
C GLU A 144 -2.76 -14.61 7.16
N ARG A 145 -3.98 -14.97 7.58
CA ARG A 145 -4.62 -14.33 8.73
C ARG A 145 -3.80 -14.66 9.97
N SER A 146 -3.65 -13.70 10.88
CA SER A 146 -3.02 -13.98 12.17
C SER A 146 -3.94 -14.84 13.04
N ASP A 147 -3.36 -15.51 14.03
CA ASP A 147 -4.14 -16.30 15.01
C ASP A 147 -5.23 -15.46 15.68
N ASP A 148 -4.94 -14.21 16.03
CA ASP A 148 -5.93 -13.27 16.59
C ASP A 148 -7.09 -12.98 15.63
N GLU A 149 -6.81 -12.82 14.32
CA GLU A 149 -7.84 -12.59 13.31
C GLU A 149 -8.69 -13.85 13.11
N ILE A 150 -8.06 -15.02 13.14
CA ILE A 150 -8.73 -16.32 13.09
C ILE A 150 -9.62 -16.51 14.31
N GLU A 151 -9.14 -16.21 15.52
CA GLU A 151 -9.90 -16.33 16.77
C GLU A 151 -11.09 -15.35 16.80
N GLN A 152 -10.91 -14.12 16.33
CA GLN A 152 -12.01 -13.17 16.16
C GLN A 152 -13.06 -13.68 15.17
N MET A 153 -12.65 -14.34 14.09
CA MET A 153 -13.58 -14.96 13.16
C MET A 153 -14.31 -16.15 13.79
N PHE A 154 -13.64 -17.00 14.56
CA PHE A 154 -14.28 -18.08 15.32
C PHE A 154 -15.35 -17.53 16.26
N LYS A 155 -15.03 -16.49 17.04
CA LYS A 155 -16.01 -15.77 17.89
C LYS A 155 -17.19 -15.22 17.09
N ALA A 156 -16.95 -14.62 15.92
CA ALA A 156 -18.01 -14.09 15.06
C ALA A 156 -18.88 -15.18 14.43
N MET A 157 -18.34 -16.37 14.19
CA MET A 157 -19.06 -17.55 13.70
C MET A 157 -19.71 -18.36 14.82
N ALA A 158 -19.47 -18.00 16.09
CA ALA A 158 -19.91 -18.73 17.28
C ALA A 158 -19.45 -20.20 17.31
N ILE A 159 -18.21 -20.46 16.84
CA ILE A 159 -17.50 -21.74 16.93
C ILE A 159 -16.31 -21.54 17.86
#